data_AF-A0A965EG67-F1
#
_entry.id   AF-A0A965EG67-F1
#
_cell.length_a   1.000
_cell.length_b   1.000
_cell.length_c   1.000
_cell.angle_alpha   90.00
_cell.angle_beta   90.00
_cell.angle_gamma   90.00
#
_symmetry.space_group_name_H-M   'P 1'
#
loop_
_entity.id
_entity.type
_entity.pdbx_description
1 polymer ?
#
loop_
_entity_poly.entity_id
_entity_poly.type
_entity_poly.pdbx_seq_one_letter_code
_entity_poly.pdbx_strand_id
1 'polypeptide(L)'
;DNKDGYVDLLLSGISAGGIKESSVYRNNAGTSFTKQNFSLMPLSKGGVIWSDLDRDGFLDIVLTGLDASIVEKTVVYKGNENGYVSVTTTLPALSNGELLVIDANRDGLSEILLTGLNAAGNPVSALYTASSAMSFSLYASLSKTFAFNHAVAGDYKNCFCL
;
A
#
# COMPACT_ATOMS: atom_id res chain seq x y z
N ASP A 1 -4.33 -0.66 13.26
CA ASP A 1 -5.44 -1.53 13.70
C ASP A 1 -5.86 -1.13 15.10
N ASN A 2 -7.16 -0.92 15.33
CA ASN A 2 -7.72 -0.62 16.66
C ASN A 2 -8.02 -1.90 17.48
N LYS A 3 -7.82 -3.08 16.88
CA LYS A 3 -7.97 -4.41 17.48
C LYS A 3 -9.37 -4.67 18.02
N ASP A 4 -10.40 -4.05 17.45
CA ASP A 4 -11.79 -4.24 17.88
C ASP A 4 -12.48 -5.46 17.25
N GLY A 5 -11.76 -6.19 16.39
CA GLY A 5 -12.22 -7.42 15.74
C GLY A 5 -13.11 -7.18 14.53
N TYR A 6 -13.34 -5.93 14.12
CA TYR A 6 -14.09 -5.58 12.92
C TYR A 6 -13.14 -5.06 11.84
N VAL A 7 -13.37 -5.50 10.59
CA VAL A 7 -12.54 -5.07 9.46
C VAL A 7 -12.91 -3.65 9.06
N ASP A 8 -11.92 -2.76 9.11
CA ASP A 8 -11.98 -1.37 8.65
C ASP A 8 -11.71 -1.26 7.13
N LEU A 9 -11.92 -0.07 6.56
CA LEU A 9 -11.66 0.20 5.14
C LEU A 9 -10.63 1.30 4.95
N LEU A 10 -9.80 1.16 3.93
CA LEU A 10 -8.88 2.18 3.43
C LEU A 10 -9.12 2.35 1.93
N LEU A 11 -9.38 3.59 1.53
CA LEU A 11 -9.67 3.95 0.15
C LEU A 11 -8.70 5.04 -0.29
N SER A 12 -8.28 4.98 -1.55
CA SER A 12 -7.56 6.06 -2.22
C SER A 12 -8.09 6.21 -3.65
N GLY A 13 -8.26 7.44 -4.12
CA GLY A 13 -8.89 7.67 -5.42
C GLY A 13 -9.39 9.09 -5.62
N ILE A 14 -10.47 9.21 -6.40
CA ILE A 14 -11.11 10.47 -6.74
C ILE A 14 -12.54 10.41 -6.20
N SER A 15 -12.93 11.40 -5.40
CA SER A 15 -14.30 11.54 -4.90
C SER A 15 -15.24 12.03 -6.01
N ALA A 16 -16.56 11.99 -5.77
CA ALA A 16 -17.56 12.45 -6.73
C ALA A 16 -17.35 13.92 -7.18
N GLY A 17 -16.67 14.75 -6.39
CA GLY A 17 -16.32 16.13 -6.73
C GLY A 17 -15.05 16.29 -7.56
N GLY A 18 -14.41 15.19 -8.01
CA GLY A 18 -13.13 15.24 -8.73
C GLY A 18 -11.93 15.50 -7.81
N ILE A 19 -12.11 15.46 -6.49
CA ILE A 19 -11.07 15.73 -5.51
C ILE A 19 -10.35 14.44 -5.19
N LYS A 20 -9.01 14.44 -5.30
CA LYS A 20 -8.19 13.30 -4.88
C LYS A 20 -8.27 13.12 -3.37
N GLU A 21 -8.35 11.89 -2.91
CA GLU A 21 -8.55 11.61 -1.50
C GLU A 21 -8.00 10.23 -1.13
N SER A 22 -7.39 10.14 0.05
CA SER A 22 -7.07 8.89 0.73
C SER A 22 -7.72 8.94 2.11
N SER A 23 -8.50 7.93 2.47
CA SER A 23 -9.31 7.95 3.70
C SER A 23 -9.46 6.58 4.31
N VAL A 24 -9.40 6.55 5.65
CA VAL A 24 -9.71 5.38 6.47
C VAL A 24 -11.13 5.52 7.00
N TYR A 25 -11.89 4.44 6.97
CA TYR A 25 -13.22 4.34 7.55
C TYR A 25 -13.23 3.22 8.57
N ARG A 26 -13.54 3.58 9.82
CA ARG A 26 -13.67 2.63 10.91
C ARG A 26 -15.02 1.93 10.83
N ASN A 27 -15.03 0.63 10.98
CA ASN A 27 -16.22 -0.18 11.11
C ASN A 27 -16.81 -0.07 12.53
N ASN A 28 -18.06 0.37 12.64
CA ASN A 28 -18.77 0.51 13.91
C ASN A 28 -19.49 -0.81 14.23
N ALA A 29 -18.70 -1.82 14.62
CA ALA A 29 -19.20 -3.13 15.03
C ALA A 29 -20.13 -3.82 14.01
N GLY A 30 -19.83 -3.69 12.71
CA GLY A 30 -20.56 -4.31 11.61
C GLY A 30 -21.82 -3.56 11.17
N THR A 31 -22.12 -2.40 11.74
CA THR A 31 -23.39 -1.69 11.46
C THR A 31 -23.25 -0.51 10.50
N SER A 32 -22.09 0.14 10.50
CA SER A 32 -21.84 1.37 9.74
C SER A 32 -20.34 1.68 9.69
N PHE A 33 -19.97 2.69 8.91
CA PHE A 33 -18.58 3.12 8.79
C PHE A 33 -18.43 4.62 9.11
N THR A 34 -17.45 4.96 9.94
CA THR A 34 -17.11 6.34 10.31
C THR A 34 -15.75 6.72 9.74
N LYS A 35 -15.70 7.75 8.90
CA LYS A 35 -14.44 8.29 8.40
C LYS A 35 -13.55 8.76 9.56
N GLN A 36 -12.29 8.35 9.55
CA GLN A 36 -11.28 8.74 10.52
C GLN A 36 -10.53 9.99 10.05
N ASN A 37 -10.11 10.83 11.00
CA ASN A 37 -9.41 12.08 10.73
C ASN A 37 -7.88 11.88 10.68
N PHE A 38 -7.41 11.02 9.78
CA PHE A 38 -5.98 10.86 9.52
C PHE A 38 -5.54 11.76 8.36
N SER A 39 -4.37 12.41 8.51
CA SER A 39 -3.78 13.26 7.48
C SER A 39 -2.99 12.45 6.45
N LEU A 40 -3.70 11.64 5.66
CA LEU A 40 -3.10 10.88 4.56
C LEU A 40 -2.97 11.74 3.31
N MET A 41 -1.93 11.50 2.52
CA MET A 41 -1.73 12.22 1.25
C MET A 41 -2.88 11.88 0.28
N PRO A 42 -3.57 12.89 -0.26
CA PRO A 42 -4.66 12.67 -1.22
C PRO A 42 -4.09 12.25 -2.57
N LEU A 43 -4.17 10.95 -2.86
CA LEU A 43 -3.66 10.36 -4.10
C LEU A 43 -4.80 9.74 -4.91
N SER A 44 -4.53 9.52 -6.19
CA SER A 44 -5.45 8.83 -7.11
C SER A 44 -4.66 8.07 -8.16
N LYS A 45 -5.33 7.17 -8.88
CA LYS A 45 -4.71 6.36 -9.93
C LYS A 45 -3.44 5.65 -9.43
N GLY A 46 -3.59 4.87 -8.38
CA GLY A 46 -2.52 4.04 -7.83
C GLY A 46 -3.12 2.98 -6.92
N GLY A 47 -2.28 2.37 -6.10
CA GLY A 47 -2.66 1.32 -5.16
C GLY A 47 -2.65 1.81 -3.72
N VAL A 48 -3.39 1.10 -2.87
CA VAL A 48 -3.36 1.29 -1.42
C VAL A 48 -3.44 -0.06 -0.72
N ILE A 49 -2.66 -0.23 0.34
CA ILE A 49 -2.64 -1.45 1.16
C ILE A 49 -2.47 -1.13 2.64
N TRP A 50 -2.96 -2.04 3.48
CA TRP A 50 -2.57 -2.18 4.87
C TRP A 50 -1.73 -3.44 5.06
N SER A 51 -0.64 -3.32 5.83
CA SER A 51 0.11 -4.47 6.35
C SER A 51 0.95 -4.03 7.54
N ASP A 52 1.17 -4.91 8.50
CA ASP A 52 2.17 -4.69 9.56
C ASP A 52 3.57 -4.97 8.97
N LEU A 53 4.22 -3.92 8.46
CA LEU A 53 5.46 -4.05 7.67
C LEU A 53 6.69 -4.22 8.55
N ASP A 54 6.68 -3.63 9.74
CA ASP A 54 7.80 -3.68 10.68
C ASP A 54 7.57 -4.63 11.87
N ARG A 55 6.40 -5.28 11.92
CA ARG A 55 6.00 -6.31 12.89
C ARG A 55 5.84 -5.76 14.31
N ASP A 56 5.43 -4.51 14.44
CA ASP A 56 5.16 -3.90 15.75
C ASP A 56 3.71 -4.12 16.24
N GLY A 57 2.89 -4.80 15.43
CA GLY A 57 1.50 -5.12 15.75
C GLY A 57 0.52 -3.99 15.44
N PHE A 58 0.94 -2.97 14.69
CA PHE A 58 0.08 -1.97 14.08
C PHE A 58 0.14 -2.05 12.56
N LEU A 59 -1.03 -1.97 11.90
CA LEU A 59 -1.05 -1.90 10.44
C LEU A 59 -0.45 -0.58 9.95
N ASP A 60 0.48 -0.67 9.00
CA ASP A 60 1.06 0.42 8.24
C ASP A 60 0.35 0.61 6.91
N ILE A 61 0.46 1.81 6.34
CA ILE A 61 -0.13 2.15 5.04
C ILE A 61 0.97 2.37 4.01
N VAL A 62 0.77 1.79 2.82
CA VAL A 62 1.52 2.17 1.62
C VAL A 62 0.52 2.67 0.59
N LEU A 63 0.80 3.84 0.03
CA LEU A 63 0.01 4.52 -0.98
C LEU A 63 0.86 4.81 -2.20
N THR A 64 0.34 4.52 -3.39
CA THR A 64 0.91 5.01 -4.65
C THR A 64 -0.13 5.81 -5.42
N GLY A 65 0.31 6.64 -6.37
CA GLY A 65 -0.58 7.37 -7.25
C GLY A 65 -0.07 8.77 -7.61
N LEU A 66 -0.98 9.57 -8.15
CA LEU A 66 -0.74 10.96 -8.52
C LEU A 66 -1.32 11.90 -7.48
N ASP A 67 -0.55 12.90 -7.07
CA ASP A 67 -1.01 13.98 -6.20
C ASP A 67 -1.83 15.04 -6.98
N ALA A 68 -2.22 16.13 -6.30
CA ALA A 68 -2.95 17.23 -6.91
C ALA A 68 -2.23 17.86 -8.12
N SER A 69 -0.90 17.86 -8.11
CA SER A 69 -0.03 18.41 -9.15
C SER A 69 0.31 17.41 -10.25
N ILE A 70 -0.31 16.22 -10.25
CA ILE A 70 -0.05 15.15 -11.22
C ILE A 70 1.40 14.64 -11.14
N VAL A 71 1.96 14.63 -9.92
CA VAL A 71 3.28 14.05 -9.65
C VAL A 71 3.09 12.69 -9.01
N GLU A 72 3.81 11.69 -9.50
CA GLU A 72 3.84 10.35 -8.91
C GLU A 72 4.33 10.41 -7.46
N LYS A 73 3.71 9.63 -6.60
CA LYS A 73 4.05 9.50 -5.19
C LYS A 73 4.00 8.04 -4.80
N THR A 74 4.98 7.64 -3.99
CA THR A 74 4.88 6.47 -3.13
C THR A 74 5.11 6.97 -1.72
N VAL A 75 4.12 6.76 -0.86
CA VAL A 75 4.15 7.26 0.52
C VAL A 75 3.89 6.11 1.46
N VAL A 76 4.70 6.04 2.51
CA VAL A 76 4.56 5.04 3.57
C VAL A 76 4.21 5.77 4.86
N TYR A 77 3.22 5.25 5.59
CA TYR A 77 2.87 5.70 6.92
C TYR A 77 3.01 4.55 7.91
N LYS A 78 3.79 4.76 8.96
CA LYS A 78 3.88 3.85 10.09
C LYS A 78 2.68 4.03 11.00
N GLY A 79 1.99 2.93 11.29
CA GLY A 79 0.92 2.88 12.29
C GLY A 79 1.48 2.90 13.71
N ASN A 80 0.71 3.47 14.64
CA ASN A 80 0.94 3.36 16.08
C ASN A 80 -0.36 3.62 16.84
N GLU A 81 -0.30 3.59 18.16
CA GLU A 81 -1.44 3.84 19.06
C GLU A 81 -2.14 5.20 18.83
N ASN A 82 -1.43 6.20 18.30
CA ASN A 82 -1.92 7.55 18.05
C ASN A 82 -2.32 7.81 16.59
N GLY A 83 -2.28 6.78 15.73
CA GLY A 83 -2.61 6.89 14.30
C GLY A 83 -1.41 6.65 13.40
N TYR A 84 -1.19 7.53 12.42
CA TYR A 84 -0.24 7.31 11.33
C TYR A 84 0.81 8.42 11.24
N VAL A 85 2.08 8.04 11.12
CA VAL A 85 3.22 8.95 10.95
C VAL A 85 3.91 8.66 9.63
N SER A 86 4.18 9.69 8.83
CA SER A 86 4.87 9.53 7.54
C SER A 86 6.30 9.03 7.75
N VAL A 87 6.70 8.05 6.94
CA VAL A 87 8.06 7.50 6.90
C VAL A 87 8.76 7.98 5.64
N THR A 88 9.99 8.46 5.78
CA THR A 88 10.85 8.76 4.63
C THR A 88 11.31 7.45 4.00
N THR A 89 11.07 7.30 2.69
CA THR A 89 11.40 6.08 1.95
C THR A 89 12.19 6.39 0.68
N THR A 90 12.93 5.38 0.21
CA THR A 90 13.63 5.38 -1.08
C THR A 90 12.88 4.58 -2.15
N LEU A 91 11.67 4.09 -1.83
CA LEU A 91 10.81 3.41 -2.80
C LEU A 91 10.55 4.34 -4.01
N PRO A 92 10.51 3.79 -5.24
CA PRO A 92 10.23 4.60 -6.41
C PRO A 92 8.83 5.20 -6.30
N ALA A 93 8.69 6.47 -6.65
CA ALA A 93 7.40 7.13 -6.77
C ALA A 93 6.65 6.59 -8.01
N LEU A 94 5.48 6.00 -7.81
CA LEU A 94 4.72 5.33 -8.87
C LEU A 94 3.26 5.80 -8.94
N SER A 95 2.67 5.69 -10.12
CA SER A 95 1.24 5.79 -10.36
C SER A 95 0.74 4.68 -11.28
N ASN A 96 -0.56 4.59 -11.50
CA ASN A 96 -1.21 3.65 -12.41
C ASN A 96 -0.74 2.21 -12.21
N GLY A 97 -0.72 1.72 -10.98
CA GLY A 97 -0.34 0.34 -10.70
C GLY A 97 -0.89 -0.11 -9.36
N GLU A 98 -0.43 -1.27 -8.93
CA GLU A 98 -0.89 -1.94 -7.72
C GLU A 98 0.24 -2.25 -6.75
N LEU A 99 -0.21 -2.51 -5.53
CA LEU A 99 0.59 -2.89 -4.38
C LEU A 99 0.15 -4.27 -3.91
N LEU A 100 1.10 -5.09 -3.50
CA LEU A 100 0.83 -6.38 -2.87
C LEU A 100 1.90 -6.64 -1.81
N VAL A 101 1.48 -7.17 -0.66
CA VAL A 101 2.41 -7.61 0.38
C VAL A 101 2.42 -9.13 0.44
N ILE A 102 3.62 -9.70 0.45
CA ILE A 102 3.86 -11.13 0.61
C ILE A 102 5.10 -11.34 1.46
N ASP A 103 5.16 -12.46 2.18
CA ASP A 103 6.41 -13.00 2.71
C ASP A 103 6.97 -13.96 1.66
N ALA A 104 7.77 -13.42 0.72
CA ALA A 104 8.15 -14.15 -0.49
C ALA A 104 9.24 -15.19 -0.21
N ASN A 105 10.12 -14.90 0.75
CA ASN A 105 11.27 -15.73 1.09
C ASN A 105 11.07 -16.57 2.37
N ARG A 106 9.96 -16.39 3.09
CA ARG A 106 9.63 -17.09 4.35
C ARG A 106 10.57 -16.78 5.51
N ASP A 107 11.21 -15.61 5.49
CA ASP A 107 11.88 -15.05 6.68
C ASP A 107 10.89 -14.26 7.55
N GLY A 108 9.68 -14.07 7.02
CA GLY A 108 8.52 -13.41 7.59
C GLY A 108 8.60 -11.88 7.61
N LEU A 109 9.68 -11.28 7.13
CA LEU A 109 9.64 -9.87 6.73
C LEU A 109 8.73 -9.76 5.52
N SER A 110 8.10 -8.60 5.40
CA SER A 110 7.18 -8.35 4.30
C SER A 110 7.95 -7.87 3.07
N GLU A 111 7.80 -8.54 1.94
CA GLU A 111 8.09 -8.00 0.62
C GLU A 111 6.87 -7.28 0.05
N ILE A 112 7.08 -6.04 -0.38
CA ILE A 112 6.06 -5.25 -1.07
C ILE A 112 6.38 -5.25 -2.55
N LEU A 113 5.46 -5.80 -3.36
CA LEU A 113 5.46 -5.60 -4.80
C LEU A 113 4.93 -4.20 -5.10
N LEU A 114 5.73 -3.43 -5.84
CA LEU A 114 5.35 -2.15 -6.41
C LEU A 114 5.28 -2.29 -7.93
N THR A 115 4.11 -1.96 -8.49
CA THR A 115 3.89 -1.86 -9.94
C THR A 115 3.38 -0.48 -10.32
N GLY A 116 3.59 -0.05 -11.57
CA GLY A 116 3.10 1.24 -12.06
C GLY A 116 4.08 2.00 -12.94
N LEU A 117 3.74 3.24 -13.29
CA LEU A 117 4.58 4.17 -14.04
C LEU A 117 5.36 5.08 -13.10
N ASN A 118 6.63 5.31 -13.41
CA ASN A 118 7.41 6.40 -12.80
C ASN A 118 7.21 7.73 -13.56
N ALA A 119 7.86 8.80 -13.08
CA ALA A 119 7.79 10.14 -13.67
C ALA A 119 8.28 10.25 -15.12
N ALA A 120 9.08 9.28 -15.60
CA ALA A 120 9.49 9.20 -17.00
C ALA A 120 8.48 8.43 -17.87
N GLY A 121 7.34 8.00 -17.31
CA GLY A 121 6.36 7.16 -18.00
C GLY A 121 6.82 5.72 -18.22
N ASN A 122 7.88 5.27 -17.54
CA ASN A 122 8.42 3.92 -17.69
C ASN A 122 7.74 3.00 -16.67
N PRO A 123 7.26 1.80 -17.07
CA PRO A 123 6.70 0.83 -16.14
C PRO A 123 7.78 0.25 -15.23
N VAL A 124 7.43 0.09 -13.95
CA VAL A 124 8.24 -0.52 -12.89
C VAL A 124 7.47 -1.70 -12.32
N SER A 125 8.15 -2.82 -12.05
CA SER A 125 7.60 -3.97 -11.32
C SER A 125 8.71 -4.63 -10.51
N ALA A 126 8.75 -4.32 -9.22
CA ALA A 126 9.82 -4.73 -8.33
C ALA A 126 9.27 -5.01 -6.92
N LEU A 127 9.89 -5.96 -6.25
CA LEU A 127 9.63 -6.30 -4.86
C LEU A 127 10.69 -5.64 -3.97
N TYR A 128 10.27 -5.14 -2.83
CA TYR A 128 11.15 -4.52 -1.84
C TYR A 128 10.88 -5.13 -0.47
N THR A 129 11.92 -5.61 0.22
CA THR A 129 11.81 -6.08 1.61
C THR A 129 11.70 -4.88 2.55
N ALA A 130 10.69 -4.90 3.42
CA ALA A 130 10.53 -3.97 4.53
C ALA A 130 11.24 -4.50 5.78
N SER A 131 12.11 -3.68 6.37
CA SER A 131 12.78 -4.03 7.64
C SER A 131 11.91 -3.65 8.84
N SER A 132 12.28 -4.19 10.01
CA SER A 132 11.70 -3.80 11.30
C SER A 132 11.95 -2.33 11.71
N ALA A 133 12.78 -1.61 10.95
CA ALA A 133 13.03 -0.19 11.15
C ALA A 133 12.32 0.69 10.10
N MET A 134 11.37 0.12 9.35
CA MET A 134 10.68 0.79 8.24
C MET A 134 11.63 1.32 7.15
N SER A 135 12.71 0.58 6.90
CA SER A 135 13.59 0.81 5.75
C SER A 135 13.31 -0.22 4.65
N PHE A 136 13.48 0.20 3.39
CA PHE A 136 13.12 -0.61 2.23
C PHE A 136 14.34 -0.87 1.36
N SER A 137 14.53 -2.12 0.95
CA SER A 137 15.62 -2.53 0.07
C SER A 137 15.09 -3.39 -1.07
N LEU A 138 15.70 -3.27 -2.26
CA LEU A 138 15.27 -4.05 -3.43
C LEU A 138 15.48 -5.53 -3.15
N TYR A 139 14.39 -6.30 -3.19
CA TYR A 139 14.42 -7.76 -3.07
C TYR A 139 14.61 -8.40 -4.44
N ALA A 140 13.74 -8.05 -5.41
CA ALA A 140 13.79 -8.61 -6.76
C ALA A 140 13.19 -7.65 -7.79
N SER A 141 13.71 -7.69 -9.02
CA SER A 141 13.08 -7.09 -10.19
C SER A 141 12.49 -8.18 -11.07
N LEU A 142 11.30 -7.93 -11.63
CA LEU A 142 10.70 -8.85 -12.59
C LEU A 142 11.31 -8.66 -13.98
N SER A 143 11.35 -9.73 -14.77
CA SER A 143 11.90 -9.70 -16.14
C SER A 143 11.08 -8.84 -17.11
N LYS A 144 9.83 -8.53 -16.76
CA LYS A 144 8.96 -7.58 -17.44
C LYS A 144 8.29 -6.69 -16.40
N THR A 145 8.03 -5.46 -16.79
CA THR A 145 7.36 -4.47 -15.95
C THR A 145 5.99 -4.10 -16.51
N PHE A 146 5.09 -3.75 -15.60
CA PHE A 146 3.67 -3.53 -15.86
C PHE A 146 3.18 -2.26 -15.18
N ALA A 147 2.20 -1.63 -15.82
CA ALA A 147 1.38 -0.55 -15.31
C ALA A 147 -0.04 -0.73 -15.86
N PHE A 148 -1.01 -0.02 -15.29
CA PHE A 148 -2.46 -0.21 -15.51
C PHE A 148 -2.87 -1.67 -15.32
N ASN A 149 -2.27 -2.31 -14.32
CA ASN A 149 -2.35 -3.75 -14.08
C ASN A 149 -3.18 -4.08 -12.85
N HIS A 150 -3.43 -5.39 -12.71
CA HIS A 150 -3.84 -6.03 -11.47
C HIS A 150 -2.81 -7.10 -11.07
N ALA A 151 -2.60 -7.32 -9.78
CA ALA A 151 -1.63 -8.23 -9.21
C ALA A 151 -2.26 -9.00 -8.04
N VAL A 152 -2.00 -10.30 -8.02
CA VAL A 152 -2.38 -11.21 -6.93
C VAL A 152 -1.25 -12.21 -6.76
N ALA A 153 -1.00 -12.65 -5.52
CA ALA A 153 -0.09 -13.75 -5.25
C ALA A 153 -0.87 -15.01 -4.85
N GLY A 154 -0.32 -16.15 -5.23
CA GLY A 154 -0.78 -17.47 -4.85
C GLY A 154 0.26 -18.52 -5.24
N ASP A 155 0.19 -19.68 -4.59
CA ASP A 155 1.02 -20.83 -4.97
C ASP A 155 0.35 -21.58 -6.13
N TYR A 156 0.66 -21.19 -7.37
CA TYR A 156 0.09 -21.86 -8.54
C TYR A 156 0.54 -23.34 -8.69
N LYS A 157 1.62 -23.74 -8.00
CA LYS A 157 2.14 -25.11 -8.04
C LYS A 157 1.49 -26.00 -7.00
N ASN A 158 0.91 -25.43 -5.95
CA ASN A 158 0.11 -26.13 -4.96
C ASN A 158 -1.29 -25.54 -4.88
N CYS A 159 -2.19 -26.10 -5.69
CA CYS A 159 -3.62 -25.82 -5.54
C CYS A 159 -4.13 -26.57 -4.31
N PHE A 160 -4.10 -25.95 -3.12
CA PHE A 160 -5.02 -26.34 -2.06
C PHE A 160 -6.39 -25.74 -2.43
N CYS A 161 -7.18 -26.50 -3.17
CA CYS A 161 -8.63 -26.32 -3.15
C CYS A 161 -9.08 -26.54 -1.70
N LEU A 162 -9.58 -25.50 -1.05
CA LEU A 162 -10.54 -25.64 0.04
C LEU A 162 -11.94 -25.71 -0.56
#